data_AF-A0A1V6T667-F1
#
_entry.id   AF-A0A1V6T667-F1
#
_cell.length_a   1.000
_cell.length_b   1.000
_cell.length_c   1.000
_cell.angle_alpha   90.00
_cell.angle_beta   90.00
_cell.angle_gamma   90.00
#
_symmetry.space_group_name_H-M   'P 1'
#
loop_
_entity.id
_entity.type
_entity.pdbx_description
1 polymer ?
#
loop_
_entity_poly.entity_id
_entity_poly.type
_entity_poly.pdbx_seq_one_letter_code
_entity_poly.pdbx_strand_id
1 'polypeptide(L)'
;MRLSLVAFTASLVVIAIAAPVNRRDEDLGITVGVDKRDEAAEDLGIGVGVGKRDEAAEDLGITVGVDKRDEAAEDLGITVGVDKRDEAAEDLGIGVGVGKRDEAAEDLGITVGVDKRDEAAEDLGITVGVDKRDEAAEDLGITVGVE
;
A
#
# COMPACT_ATOMS: atom_id res chain seq x y z
N MET A 1 -46.15 15.74 19.35
CA MET A 1 -46.00 16.17 17.93
C MET A 1 -44.52 16.18 17.57
N ARG A 2 -44.19 16.25 16.28
CA ARG A 2 -42.88 15.90 15.72
C ARG A 2 -41.72 16.76 16.25
N LEU A 3 -40.58 16.13 16.49
CA LEU A 3 -39.27 16.75 16.30
C LEU A 3 -38.40 15.75 15.52
N SER A 4 -37.97 16.12 14.32
CA SER A 4 -37.21 15.24 13.43
C SER A 4 -35.80 15.04 13.99
N LEU A 5 -35.43 13.81 14.31
CA LEU A 5 -34.04 13.50 14.62
C LEU A 5 -33.26 13.48 13.31
N VAL A 6 -32.36 14.45 13.15
CA VAL A 6 -31.51 14.61 11.97
C VAL A 6 -30.70 13.34 11.74
N ALA A 7 -30.71 12.85 10.51
CA ALA A 7 -29.86 11.75 10.09
C ALA A 7 -28.39 12.22 10.12
N PHE A 8 -27.70 11.89 11.20
CA PHE A 8 -26.25 11.85 11.26
C PHE A 8 -25.89 10.40 11.58
N THR A 9 -25.72 9.60 10.54
CA THR A 9 -25.21 8.23 10.66
C THR A 9 -23.81 8.34 11.27
N ALA A 10 -23.67 7.94 12.52
CA ALA A 10 -22.39 7.95 13.20
C ALA A 10 -21.42 7.09 12.40
N SER A 11 -20.34 7.70 11.88
CA SER A 11 -19.24 6.97 11.28
C SER A 11 -18.71 6.01 12.34
N LEU A 12 -18.89 4.72 12.08
CA LEU A 12 -18.54 3.68 13.02
C LEU A 12 -17.03 3.49 12.94
N VAL A 13 -16.28 4.20 13.80
CA VAL A 13 -14.85 3.93 13.99
C VAL A 13 -14.73 2.56 14.64
N VAL A 14 -14.64 1.52 13.80
CA VAL A 14 -14.46 0.15 14.25
C VAL A 14 -13.01 0.01 14.72
N ILE A 15 -12.80 0.11 16.04
CA ILE A 15 -11.55 -0.34 16.65
C ILE A 15 -11.56 -1.87 16.64
N ALA A 16 -11.32 -2.44 15.46
CA ALA A 16 -11.17 -3.87 15.26
C ALA A 16 -9.75 -4.27 15.66
N ILE A 17 -9.65 -5.07 16.73
CA ILE A 17 -8.54 -6.02 16.81
C ILE A 17 -8.93 -7.13 15.83
N ALA A 18 -8.57 -6.95 14.56
CA ALA A 18 -9.05 -7.81 13.48
C ALA A 18 -8.37 -9.18 13.58
N ALA A 19 -9.18 -10.22 13.77
CA ALA A 19 -8.80 -11.57 13.37
C ALA A 19 -8.56 -11.56 11.84
N PRO A 20 -7.74 -12.47 11.28
CA PRO A 20 -7.53 -12.54 9.84
C PRO A 20 -8.87 -12.63 9.11
N VAL A 21 -9.14 -11.64 8.25
CA VAL A 21 -10.37 -11.57 7.45
C VAL A 21 -10.00 -12.02 6.05
N ASN A 22 -10.66 -13.07 5.57
CA ASN A 22 -10.57 -13.51 4.18
C ASN A 22 -11.87 -13.05 3.50
N ARG A 23 -11.76 -12.18 2.49
CA ARG A 23 -12.90 -11.57 1.77
C ARG A 23 -12.91 -11.93 0.29
N ARG A 24 -14.10 -11.85 -0.31
CA ARG A 24 -14.35 -12.17 -1.73
C ARG A 24 -15.34 -11.20 -2.39
N ASP A 25 -15.67 -10.12 -1.70
CA ASP A 25 -16.61 -9.08 -2.10
C ASP A 25 -15.89 -7.74 -1.91
N GLU A 26 -16.21 -6.73 -2.73
CA GLU A 26 -15.71 -5.35 -2.63
C GLU A 26 -15.79 -4.81 -1.17
N ASP A 27 -14.68 -4.35 -0.58
CA ASP A 27 -14.67 -3.70 0.75
C ASP A 27 -14.41 -2.19 0.65
N LEU A 28 -14.92 -1.45 1.63
CA LEU A 28 -14.74 0.00 1.77
C LEU A 28 -14.51 0.33 3.24
N GLY A 29 -13.23 0.46 3.61
CA GLY A 29 -12.80 0.34 5.01
C GLY A 29 -11.92 1.48 5.53
N ILE A 30 -12.03 1.73 6.83
CA ILE A 30 -10.94 2.34 7.61
C ILE A 30 -10.61 1.37 8.75
N THR A 31 -9.38 0.82 8.77
CA THR A 31 -8.90 -0.03 9.85
C THR A 31 -7.93 0.72 10.75
N VAL A 32 -8.03 0.48 12.06
CA VAL A 32 -7.10 1.06 13.05
C VAL A 32 -6.72 -0.01 14.06
N GLY A 33 -5.43 -0.38 14.09
CA GLY A 33 -4.90 -1.34 15.07
C GLY A 33 -3.90 -2.33 14.49
N VAL A 34 -4.19 -3.62 14.65
CA VAL A 34 -3.38 -4.72 14.10
C VAL A 34 -4.32 -5.65 13.35
N ASP A 35 -4.02 -5.88 12.08
CA ASP A 35 -4.89 -6.58 11.14
C ASP A 35 -4.12 -7.51 10.20
N LYS A 36 -4.89 -8.38 9.52
CA LYS A 36 -4.46 -9.20 8.39
C LYS A 36 -5.63 -9.33 7.42
N ARG A 37 -5.40 -8.95 6.17
CA ARG A 37 -6.30 -9.11 5.03
C ARG A 37 -5.76 -10.17 4.07
N ASP A 38 -6.69 -10.84 3.40
CA ASP A 38 -6.50 -11.89 2.40
C ASP A 38 -7.69 -11.77 1.45
N GLU A 39 -7.51 -11.00 0.37
CA GLU A 39 -8.60 -10.48 -0.45
C GLU A 39 -8.40 -10.81 -1.94
N ALA A 40 -9.47 -11.27 -2.58
CA ALA A 40 -9.47 -11.78 -3.95
C ALA A 40 -10.46 -11.03 -4.86
N ALA A 41 -10.75 -9.79 -4.49
CA ALA A 41 -11.65 -8.83 -5.14
C ALA A 41 -11.12 -7.41 -4.84
N GLU A 42 -11.68 -6.40 -5.51
CA GLU A 42 -11.29 -4.99 -5.38
C GLU A 42 -11.41 -4.48 -3.92
N ASP A 43 -10.36 -3.84 -3.37
CA ASP A 43 -10.41 -3.11 -2.08
C ASP A 43 -10.17 -1.60 -2.27
N LEU A 44 -10.72 -0.81 -1.37
CA LEU A 44 -10.45 0.62 -1.25
C LEU A 44 -10.47 1.00 0.24
N GLY A 45 -9.26 1.15 0.79
CA GLY A 45 -9.04 1.16 2.23
C GLY A 45 -8.09 2.25 2.75
N ILE A 46 -8.31 2.66 4.01
CA ILE A 46 -7.31 3.40 4.80
C ILE A 46 -6.92 2.58 6.04
N GLY A 47 -5.68 2.11 6.08
CA GLY A 47 -5.09 1.39 7.21
C GLY A 47 -4.25 2.28 8.12
N VAL A 48 -4.45 2.18 9.43
CA VAL A 48 -3.57 2.85 10.42
C VAL A 48 -3.12 1.87 11.50
N GLY A 49 -1.87 1.43 11.46
CA GLY A 49 -1.32 0.55 12.50
C GLY A 49 -0.23 -0.41 12.05
N VAL A 50 -0.46 -1.71 12.21
CA VAL A 50 0.51 -2.76 11.86
C VAL A 50 -0.22 -3.94 11.20
N GLY A 51 -0.10 -4.05 9.88
CA GLY A 51 -0.88 -4.96 9.07
C GLY A 51 -0.09 -6.00 8.28
N LYS A 52 -0.86 -6.90 7.65
CA LYS A 52 -0.48 -7.59 6.41
C LYS A 52 -1.66 -7.53 5.45
N ARG A 53 -1.38 -7.27 4.18
CA ARG A 53 -2.27 -7.47 3.04
C ARG A 53 -1.68 -8.57 2.17
N ASP A 54 -2.48 -9.54 1.78
CA ASP A 54 -2.16 -10.53 0.77
C ASP A 54 -3.31 -10.42 -0.26
N GLU A 55 -3.06 -9.86 -1.45
CA GLU A 55 -4.11 -9.36 -2.37
C GLU A 55 -3.95 -9.87 -3.82
N ALA A 56 -5.05 -10.27 -4.45
CA ALA A 56 -5.07 -10.94 -5.76
C ALA A 56 -5.91 -10.22 -6.83
N ALA A 57 -6.29 -8.97 -6.59
CA ALA A 57 -7.07 -8.08 -7.43
C ALA A 57 -6.67 -6.62 -7.15
N GLU A 58 -7.31 -5.65 -7.80
CA GLU A 58 -7.03 -4.20 -7.66
C GLU A 58 -7.14 -3.71 -6.18
N ASP A 59 -6.10 -3.10 -5.60
CA ASP A 59 -6.20 -2.29 -4.34
C ASP A 59 -6.00 -0.79 -4.63
N LEU A 60 -6.65 0.03 -3.81
CA LEU A 60 -6.47 1.47 -3.75
C LEU A 60 -6.32 1.90 -2.29
N GLY A 61 -5.07 1.88 -1.81
CA GLY A 61 -4.75 1.96 -0.39
C GLY A 61 -4.11 3.28 0.08
N ILE A 62 -4.45 3.69 1.31
CA ILE A 62 -3.56 4.54 2.12
C ILE A 62 -3.22 3.82 3.43
N THR A 63 -1.95 3.46 3.60
CA THR A 63 -1.43 2.89 4.85
C THR A 63 -0.60 3.92 5.64
N VAL A 64 -0.84 4.00 6.94
CA VAL A 64 0.02 4.73 7.89
C VAL A 64 0.45 3.80 9.01
N GLY A 65 1.71 3.35 9.02
CA GLY A 65 2.17 2.42 10.05
C GLY A 65 3.32 1.49 9.63
N VAL A 66 3.21 0.21 10.01
CA VAL A 66 4.19 -0.83 9.71
C VAL A 66 3.52 -2.01 9.02
N ASP A 67 3.58 -2.05 7.68
CA ASP A 67 2.85 -3.02 6.87
C ASP A 67 3.77 -3.95 6.08
N LYS A 68 3.16 -5.03 5.59
CA LYS A 68 3.66 -5.83 4.47
C LYS A 68 2.51 -6.07 3.50
N ARG A 69 2.79 -5.97 2.22
CA ARG A 69 1.83 -6.25 1.17
C ARG A 69 2.45 -7.20 0.16
N ASP A 70 1.70 -8.23 -0.18
CA ASP A 70 2.05 -9.24 -1.17
C ASP A 70 0.89 -9.19 -2.20
N GLU A 71 1.10 -8.56 -3.36
CA GLU A 71 0.06 -8.10 -4.30
C GLU A 71 0.27 -8.73 -5.71
N ALA A 72 -0.78 -9.31 -6.30
CA ALA A 72 -0.68 -10.08 -7.55
C ALA A 72 -1.39 -9.44 -8.78
N ALA A 73 -1.85 -8.19 -8.64
CA ALA A 73 -2.58 -7.41 -9.63
C ALA A 73 -2.25 -5.91 -9.44
N GLU A 74 -2.99 -5.02 -10.10
CA GLU A 74 -2.79 -3.55 -10.03
C GLU A 74 -2.89 -3.00 -8.57
N ASP A 75 -1.87 -2.31 -8.04
CA ASP A 75 -1.97 -1.48 -6.81
C ASP A 75 -1.81 0.01 -7.11
N LEU A 76 -2.52 0.84 -6.33
CA LEU A 76 -2.32 2.28 -6.25
C LEU A 76 -2.26 2.70 -4.78
N GLY A 77 -1.08 2.53 -4.17
CA GLY A 77 -0.90 2.67 -2.73
C GLY A 77 -0.06 3.86 -2.27
N ILE A 78 -0.57 4.64 -1.30
CA ILE A 78 0.24 5.59 -0.51
C ILE A 78 0.63 4.96 0.83
N THR A 79 1.93 4.76 1.09
CA THR A 79 2.47 4.27 2.36
C THR A 79 3.20 5.34 3.15
N VAL A 80 2.92 5.46 4.45
CA VAL A 80 3.66 6.34 5.38
C VAL A 80 4.11 5.54 6.61
N GLY A 81 5.40 5.26 6.74
CA GLY A 81 5.96 4.62 7.94
C GLY A 81 7.09 3.61 7.70
N VAL A 82 6.79 2.32 7.70
CA VAL A 82 7.74 1.24 7.38
C VAL A 82 6.99 0.17 6.59
N ASP A 83 7.32 -0.02 5.34
CA ASP A 83 6.63 -0.94 4.46
C ASP A 83 7.56 -1.98 3.82
N LYS A 84 6.92 -3.05 3.35
CA LYS A 84 7.51 -4.03 2.44
C LYS A 84 6.44 -4.38 1.44
N ARG A 85 6.82 -4.37 0.17
CA ARG A 85 5.96 -4.73 -0.94
C ARG A 85 6.62 -5.81 -1.78
N ASP A 86 5.79 -6.63 -2.42
CA ASP A 86 6.13 -7.76 -3.29
C ASP A 86 4.98 -7.78 -4.32
N GLU A 87 5.19 -7.16 -5.48
CA GLU A 87 4.13 -6.87 -6.47
C GLU A 87 4.43 -7.57 -7.82
N ALA A 88 3.46 -8.33 -8.33
CA ALA A 88 3.64 -9.16 -9.53
C ALA A 88 3.01 -8.58 -10.82
N ALA A 89 2.59 -7.32 -10.81
CA ALA A 89 1.89 -6.61 -11.89
C ALA A 89 2.15 -5.09 -11.81
N GLU A 90 1.39 -4.28 -12.55
CA GLU A 90 1.48 -2.80 -12.53
C GLU A 90 1.27 -2.25 -11.10
N ASP A 91 2.14 -1.35 -10.65
CA ASP A 91 1.94 -0.58 -9.41
C ASP A 91 2.09 0.92 -9.67
N LEU A 92 1.44 1.72 -8.82
CA LEU A 92 1.68 3.14 -8.73
C LEU A 92 1.78 3.61 -7.26
N GLY A 93 2.96 3.41 -6.69
CA GLY A 93 3.26 3.71 -5.29
C GLY A 93 3.57 5.18 -4.95
N ILE A 94 3.35 5.56 -3.69
CA ILE A 94 4.03 6.70 -3.04
C ILE A 94 4.46 6.28 -1.63
N GLY A 95 5.76 6.23 -1.35
CA GLY A 95 6.33 5.90 -0.05
C GLY A 95 6.77 7.11 0.78
N VAL A 96 6.54 7.12 2.09
CA VAL A 96 7.12 8.10 3.01
C VAL A 96 7.51 7.41 4.32
N GLY A 97 8.60 6.66 4.28
CA GLY A 97 9.06 5.87 5.42
C GLY A 97 9.93 4.70 4.98
N VAL A 98 10.49 3.91 5.90
CA VAL A 98 11.49 2.89 5.52
C VAL A 98 10.87 1.73 4.74
N GLY A 99 10.90 1.83 3.41
CA GLY A 99 10.36 0.82 2.50
C GLY A 99 11.35 -0.25 2.04
N LYS A 100 10.78 -1.28 1.41
CA LYS A 100 11.42 -2.24 0.50
C LYS A 100 10.41 -2.64 -0.58
N ARG A 101 10.88 -2.81 -1.81
CA ARG A 101 10.13 -3.33 -2.97
C ARG A 101 10.81 -4.60 -3.52
N ASP A 102 10.06 -5.37 -4.30
CA ASP A 102 10.48 -6.57 -5.04
C ASP A 102 9.40 -6.75 -6.13
N GLU A 103 9.71 -6.50 -7.41
CA GLU A 103 8.67 -6.27 -8.43
C GLU A 103 8.92 -6.96 -9.78
N ALA A 104 7.84 -7.39 -10.46
CA ALA A 104 7.92 -8.10 -11.74
C ALA A 104 6.92 -7.63 -12.82
N ALA A 105 6.92 -6.31 -13.07
CA ALA A 105 6.43 -5.56 -14.26
C ALA A 105 5.07 -4.83 -14.11
N GLU A 106 4.94 -3.49 -14.18
CA GLU A 106 5.91 -2.36 -14.25
C GLU A 106 5.35 -1.20 -13.36
N ASP A 107 6.16 -0.61 -12.44
CA ASP A 107 5.81 0.53 -11.55
C ASP A 107 6.03 1.87 -12.39
N LEU A 108 5.72 3.12 -12.00
CA LEU A 108 6.48 3.77 -10.95
C LEU A 108 5.92 4.92 -10.11
N GLY A 109 6.24 4.84 -8.80
CA GLY A 109 6.42 6.02 -7.95
C GLY A 109 7.37 5.86 -6.74
N ILE A 110 8.56 6.46 -6.82
CA ILE A 110 9.52 6.51 -5.68
C ILE A 110 9.24 7.67 -4.74
N THR A 111 9.49 7.51 -3.44
CA THR A 111 9.58 8.58 -2.43
C THR A 111 9.99 7.99 -1.05
N VAL A 112 10.61 8.64 -0.05
CA VAL A 112 11.65 9.70 0.07
C VAL A 112 12.23 9.61 1.51
N GLY A 113 13.50 9.28 1.81
CA GLY A 113 14.47 8.33 1.21
C GLY A 113 15.20 7.62 2.37
N VAL A 114 14.74 6.50 2.95
CA VAL A 114 13.75 5.53 2.42
C VAL A 114 14.31 4.73 1.25
N ASP A 115 13.90 3.46 1.18
CA ASP A 115 13.94 2.54 0.03
C ASP A 115 14.96 1.38 0.08
N LYS A 116 14.61 0.30 -0.65
CA LYS A 116 15.46 -0.77 -1.22
C LYS A 116 14.63 -1.72 -2.10
N ARG A 117 14.83 -1.66 -3.41
CA ARG A 117 14.07 -2.37 -4.46
C ARG A 117 14.86 -3.47 -5.16
N ASP A 118 14.18 -4.32 -5.92
CA ASP A 118 14.74 -5.30 -6.88
C ASP A 118 13.64 -5.56 -7.96
N GLU A 119 13.90 -5.29 -9.24
CA GLU A 119 12.85 -5.16 -10.28
C GLU A 119 13.10 -5.95 -11.57
N ALA A 120 12.03 -6.40 -12.23
CA ALA A 120 12.10 -7.24 -13.45
C ALA A 120 11.22 -6.81 -14.66
N ALA A 121 10.82 -5.53 -14.79
CA ALA A 121 10.62 -4.81 -16.08
C ALA A 121 10.62 -3.26 -15.85
N GLU A 122 10.24 -2.38 -16.81
CA GLU A 122 10.47 -0.89 -16.80
C GLU A 122 10.28 -0.18 -15.44
N ASP A 123 11.24 0.69 -15.07
CA ASP A 123 11.18 1.64 -13.93
C ASP A 123 11.16 3.13 -14.39
N LEU A 124 10.48 4.02 -13.65
CA LEU A 124 10.28 5.44 -14.03
C LEU A 124 10.13 6.47 -12.86
N GLY A 125 11.17 6.72 -12.04
CA GLY A 125 10.99 7.26 -10.67
C GLY A 125 11.67 8.55 -10.17
N ILE A 126 11.42 8.93 -8.88
CA ILE A 126 12.11 10.05 -8.18
C ILE A 126 12.45 9.75 -6.68
N THR A 127 13.63 9.18 -6.37
CA THR A 127 14.08 9.01 -4.97
C THR A 127 14.66 10.29 -4.39
N VAL A 128 14.49 10.52 -3.09
CA VAL A 128 15.20 11.59 -2.36
C VAL A 128 15.67 11.06 -1.00
N GLY A 129 16.95 10.76 -0.82
CA GLY A 129 17.54 10.26 0.44
C GLY A 129 18.47 9.06 0.23
N VAL A 130 18.38 8.02 1.06
CA VAL A 130 19.29 6.85 1.03
C VAL A 130 18.66 5.67 0.31
N ASP A 131 19.09 5.41 -0.92
CA ASP A 131 18.56 4.40 -1.83
C ASP A 131 19.55 3.24 -2.09
N LYS A 132 19.05 2.07 -2.50
CA LYS A 132 19.77 1.04 -3.30
C LYS A 132 18.78 0.25 -4.15
N ARG A 133 19.13 0.11 -5.43
CA ARG A 133 18.41 -0.64 -6.47
C ARG A 133 19.28 -1.76 -7.05
N ASP A 134 18.64 -2.77 -7.61
CA ASP A 134 19.20 -3.79 -8.51
C ASP A 134 18.09 -4.09 -9.53
N GLU A 135 18.43 -4.16 -10.82
CA GLU A 135 17.47 -3.96 -11.92
C GLU A 135 17.82 -4.86 -13.12
N ALA A 136 16.80 -5.47 -13.74
CA ALA A 136 16.98 -6.34 -14.91
C ALA A 136 16.59 -5.71 -16.28
N ALA A 137 16.02 -4.49 -16.30
CA ALA A 137 15.38 -3.87 -17.47
C ALA A 137 15.78 -2.37 -17.66
N GLU A 138 14.92 -1.55 -18.29
CA GLU A 138 15.15 -0.11 -18.45
C GLU A 138 14.69 0.67 -17.19
N ASP A 139 15.53 1.60 -16.71
CA ASP A 139 15.28 2.51 -15.58
C ASP A 139 15.28 3.98 -16.05
N LEU A 140 14.31 4.77 -15.56
CA LEU A 140 14.16 6.20 -15.82
C LEU A 140 14.07 7.05 -14.53
N GLY A 141 14.81 6.66 -13.48
CA GLY A 141 14.82 7.25 -12.16
C GLY A 141 15.63 8.56 -11.98
N ILE A 142 15.25 9.33 -10.94
CA ILE A 142 15.98 10.52 -10.46
C ILE A 142 16.24 10.39 -8.95
N THR A 143 17.48 10.08 -8.57
CA THR A 143 17.88 9.98 -7.14
C THR A 143 18.54 11.25 -6.62
N VAL A 144 18.04 11.78 -5.50
CA VAL A 144 18.55 12.99 -4.82
C VAL A 144 18.94 12.68 -3.38
N GLY A 145 20.14 12.13 -3.16
CA GLY A 145 20.65 11.87 -1.82
C GLY A 145 22.02 11.22 -1.76
N VAL A 146 22.20 10.19 -0.93
CA VAL A 146 23.47 9.49 -0.73
C VAL A 146 23.27 7.98 -0.72
N GLU A 147 23.99 7.32 -1.63
CA GLU A 147 24.08 5.86 -1.78
C GLU A 147 24.97 5.23 -0.69
#